data_AF-A0A183H230-F1
#
_entry.id   AF-A0A183H230-F1
#
_cell.length_a   1.000
_cell.length_b   1.000
_cell.length_c   1.000
_cell.angle_alpha   90.00
_cell.angle_beta   90.00
_cell.angle_gamma   90.00
#
_symmetry.space_group_name_H-M   'P 1'
#
loop_
_entity.id
_entity.type
_entity.pdbx_description
1 polymer ?
#
loop_
_entity_poly.entity_id
_entity_poly.type
_entity_poly.pdbx_seq_one_letter_code
_entity_poly.pdbx_strand_id
1 'polypeptide(L)'
;MKKIWKSFLRSVKNRNYQQKAIKYAEDMEKTGTIHRAPRYPTEQKHFQKIQADEKITKEIRKRDDVLIDNMNKITVTSSEPKNRWTPTKELRTKNTEWILRARCDKDFVLKLNEERRDILLLQILESLEKHPAMQRIDNEAFSIIWQYFRPFERKEQQYIVKRKDIDELRDAMLGFSKESKMPTFEDLKRMREQQLEAESHTQTSLEGSLNEDEKERLKRLEKIKELKVKEDVRLSQELEKLGLMDEDKKSDEAINDNAEKRRLEQAK
;
A
#
# COMPACT_ATOMS: atom_id res chain seq x y z
N MET A 1 17.33 6.80 -17.66
CA MET A 1 16.96 6.02 -16.45
C MET A 1 17.83 4.78 -16.15
N LYS A 2 18.32 4.00 -17.13
CA LYS A 2 19.08 2.75 -16.88
C LYS A 2 20.43 2.88 -16.11
N LYS A 3 21.06 4.06 -16.12
CA LYS A 3 22.35 4.31 -15.43
C LYS A 3 22.21 4.46 -13.90
N ILE A 4 21.10 5.04 -13.44
CA ILE A 4 20.87 5.34 -12.02
C ILE A 4 20.57 4.05 -11.25
N TRP A 5 19.75 3.16 -11.81
CA TRP A 5 19.48 1.83 -11.24
C TRP A 5 20.73 0.94 -11.15
N LYS A 6 21.62 1.01 -12.15
CA LYS A 6 22.90 0.27 -12.12
C LYS A 6 23.83 0.78 -11.00
N SER A 7 23.81 2.08 -10.70
CA SER A 7 24.59 2.66 -9.60
C SER A 7 24.06 2.19 -8.24
N PHE A 8 22.74 2.21 -8.05
CA PHE A 8 22.12 1.76 -6.81
C PHE A 8 22.36 0.27 -6.55
N LEU A 9 22.18 -0.58 -7.58
CA LEU A 9 22.46 -2.01 -7.49
C LEU A 9 23.95 -2.32 -7.22
N ARG A 10 24.88 -1.51 -7.76
CA ARG A 10 26.32 -1.64 -7.47
C ARG A 10 26.64 -1.25 -6.02
N SER A 11 26.02 -0.20 -5.50
CA SER A 11 26.17 0.21 -4.10
C SER A 11 25.70 -0.88 -3.13
N VAL A 12 24.53 -1.47 -3.38
CA VAL A 12 24.00 -2.58 -2.57
C VAL A 12 24.90 -3.81 -2.63
N LYS A 13 25.41 -4.17 -3.82
CA LYS A 13 26.35 -5.30 -3.96
C LYS A 13 27.66 -5.06 -3.19
N ASN A 14 28.20 -3.85 -3.24
CA ASN A 14 29.43 -3.49 -2.50
C ASN A 14 29.22 -3.60 -0.97
N ARG A 15 28.07 -3.16 -0.46
CA ARG A 15 27.72 -3.30 0.96
C ARG A 15 27.66 -4.77 1.39
N ASN A 16 27.08 -5.63 0.56
CA ASN A 16 27.00 -7.07 0.86
C ASN A 16 28.40 -7.72 0.91
N TYR A 17 29.32 -7.30 0.02
CA TYR A 17 30.69 -7.80 0.04
C TYR A 17 31.48 -7.31 1.26
N GLN A 18 31.26 -6.08 1.72
CA GLN A 18 31.83 -5.58 2.96
C GLN A 18 31.31 -6.34 4.19
N GLN A 19 29.99 -6.59 4.28
CA GLN A 19 29.41 -7.35 5.39
C GLN A 19 29.92 -8.79 5.45
N LYS A 20 30.04 -9.46 4.30
CA LYS A 20 30.66 -10.79 4.23
C LYS A 20 32.12 -10.78 4.71
N ALA A 21 32.83 -9.70 4.42
CA ALA A 21 34.23 -9.57 4.81
C ALA A 21 34.43 -9.29 6.30
N ILE A 22 33.53 -8.52 6.93
CA ILE A 22 33.51 -8.34 8.39
C ILE A 22 33.20 -9.67 9.08
N LYS A 23 32.14 -10.36 8.65
CA LYS A 23 31.72 -11.65 9.22
C LYS A 23 32.82 -12.71 9.13
N TYR A 24 33.56 -12.75 8.03
CA TYR A 24 34.71 -13.65 7.90
C TYR A 24 35.84 -13.31 8.85
N ALA A 25 36.13 -12.03 9.07
CA ALA A 25 37.14 -11.62 10.05
C ALA A 25 36.71 -12.00 11.49
N GLU A 26 35.44 -11.79 11.84
CA GLU A 26 34.85 -12.24 13.11
C GLU A 26 34.92 -13.75 13.29
N ASP A 27 34.58 -14.51 12.25
CA ASP A 27 34.59 -15.97 12.30
C ASP A 27 36.03 -16.53 12.28
N MET A 28 37.00 -15.84 11.69
CA MET A 28 38.43 -16.21 11.77
C MET A 28 39.00 -16.07 13.18
N GLU A 29 38.52 -15.11 13.97
CA GLU A 29 38.91 -14.96 15.38
C GLU A 29 38.27 -16.03 16.28
N LYS A 30 37.15 -16.63 15.87
CA LYS A 30 36.54 -17.79 16.53
C LYS A 30 37.27 -19.07 16.10
N THR A 31 38.23 -19.51 16.91
CA THR A 31 39.04 -20.71 16.63
C THR A 31 38.19 -21.95 16.30
N GLY A 32 38.36 -22.53 15.11
CA GLY A 32 37.82 -23.87 14.77
C GLY A 32 36.89 -23.96 13.55
N THR A 33 36.52 -22.85 12.90
CA THR A 33 35.66 -22.90 11.70
C THR A 33 36.46 -23.04 10.40
N ILE A 34 36.12 -24.03 9.56
CA ILE A 34 36.68 -24.17 8.20
C ILE A 34 36.05 -23.10 7.30
N HIS A 35 36.85 -22.14 6.85
CA HIS A 35 36.36 -21.05 6.01
C HIS A 35 36.43 -21.36 4.52
N ARG A 36 35.40 -20.96 3.77
CA ARG A 36 35.45 -20.97 2.31
C ARG A 36 36.29 -19.80 1.81
N ALA A 37 37.26 -20.09 0.95
CA ALA A 37 38.09 -19.07 0.32
C ALA A 37 37.23 -18.06 -0.49
N PRO A 38 37.64 -16.78 -0.54
CA PRO A 38 36.98 -15.77 -1.38
C PRO A 38 36.92 -16.23 -2.84
N ARG A 39 35.72 -16.23 -3.44
CA ARG A 39 35.52 -16.74 -4.81
C ARG A 39 35.74 -15.69 -5.89
N TYR A 40 35.60 -14.41 -5.55
CA TYR A 40 35.65 -13.30 -6.51
C TYR A 40 36.75 -12.29 -6.13
N PRO A 41 37.42 -11.66 -7.12
CA PRO A 41 38.50 -10.69 -6.87
C PRO A 41 38.01 -9.44 -6.13
N THR A 42 36.74 -9.06 -6.29
CA THR A 42 36.14 -7.96 -5.53
C THR A 42 35.97 -8.31 -4.05
N GLU A 43 35.60 -9.54 -3.74
CA GLU A 43 35.49 -10.02 -2.35
C GLU A 43 36.88 -10.02 -1.68
N GLN A 44 37.91 -10.53 -2.36
CA GLN A 44 39.30 -10.53 -1.88
C GLN A 44 39.78 -9.13 -1.46
N LYS A 45 39.50 -8.11 -2.27
CA LYS A 45 39.85 -6.72 -1.94
C LYS A 45 39.16 -6.21 -0.68
N HIS A 46 37.92 -6.63 -0.43
CA HIS A 46 37.21 -6.23 0.79
C HIS A 46 37.74 -6.95 2.03
N PHE A 47 38.08 -8.24 1.93
CA PHE A 47 38.73 -8.97 3.02
C PHE A 47 40.08 -8.35 3.40
N GLN A 48 40.93 -8.03 2.41
CA GLN A 48 42.22 -7.38 2.66
C GLN A 48 42.07 -6.01 3.32
N LYS A 49 41.09 -5.21 2.88
CA LYS A 49 40.79 -3.90 3.50
C LYS A 49 40.39 -4.03 4.96
N ILE A 50 39.49 -4.96 5.26
CA ILE A 50 39.00 -5.16 6.64
C ILE A 50 40.07 -5.76 7.55
N GLN A 51 40.96 -6.62 7.04
CA GLN A 51 42.13 -7.08 7.78
C GLN A 51 43.14 -5.97 8.06
N ALA A 52 43.27 -4.99 7.17
CA ALA A 52 44.14 -3.84 7.35
C ALA A 52 43.54 -2.76 8.27
N ASP A 53 42.21 -2.70 8.40
CA ASP A 53 41.51 -1.71 9.20
C ASP A 53 41.60 -2.04 10.71
N GLU A 54 42.55 -1.39 11.40
CA GLU A 54 42.77 -1.56 12.84
C GLU A 54 41.54 -1.22 13.70
N LYS A 55 40.70 -0.29 13.25
CA LYS A 55 39.52 0.12 14.01
C LYS A 55 38.48 -1.00 14.06
N ILE A 56 38.25 -1.65 12.92
CA ILE A 56 37.27 -2.74 12.80
C ILE A 56 37.77 -3.96 13.57
N THR A 57 39.06 -4.29 13.47
CA THR A 57 39.65 -5.39 14.26
C THR A 57 39.61 -5.12 15.76
N LYS A 58 39.83 -3.88 16.21
CA LYS A 58 39.66 -3.48 17.62
C LYS A 58 38.20 -3.60 18.09
N GLU A 59 37.23 -3.22 17.27
CA GLU A 59 35.79 -3.37 17.56
C GLU A 59 35.36 -4.84 17.58
N ILE A 60 35.83 -5.67 16.65
CA ILE A 60 35.56 -7.12 16.63
C ILE A 60 36.12 -7.81 17.88
N ARG A 61 37.33 -7.42 18.30
CA ARG A 61 37.98 -7.95 19.52
C ARG A 61 37.34 -7.44 20.80
N LYS A 62 36.63 -6.32 20.75
CA LYS A 62 35.96 -5.75 21.91
C LYS A 62 34.75 -6.65 22.22
N ARG A 63 34.89 -7.51 23.22
CA ARG A 63 33.74 -8.21 23.79
C ARG A 63 32.81 -7.19 24.43
N ASP A 64 31.56 -7.17 23.99
CA ASP A 64 30.48 -6.49 24.69
C ASP A 64 29.90 -7.43 25.75
N ASP A 65 30.53 -7.44 26.93
CA ASP A 65 30.13 -8.30 28.05
C ASP A 65 28.67 -8.06 28.47
N VAL A 66 28.18 -6.82 28.34
CA VAL A 66 26.77 -6.45 28.58
C VAL A 66 25.83 -7.16 27.62
N LEU A 67 26.20 -7.26 26.33
CA LEU A 67 25.38 -7.94 25.33
C LEU A 67 25.39 -9.45 25.55
N ILE A 68 26.55 -10.01 25.91
CA ILE A 68 26.71 -11.43 26.24
C ILE A 68 25.85 -11.79 27.45
N ASP A 69 25.90 -11.01 28.53
CA ASP A 69 25.08 -11.21 29.72
C ASP A 69 23.58 -11.09 29.40
N ASN A 70 23.19 -10.14 28.56
CA ASN A 70 21.80 -9.99 28.14
C ASN A 70 21.33 -11.15 27.25
N MET A 71 22.18 -11.66 26.35
CA MET A 71 21.87 -12.83 25.53
C MET A 71 21.77 -14.10 26.37
N ASN A 72 22.65 -14.27 27.36
CA ASN A 72 22.63 -15.41 28.28
C ASN A 72 21.37 -15.43 29.17
N LYS A 73 20.78 -14.26 29.45
CA LYS A 73 19.47 -14.14 30.12
C LYS A 73 18.29 -14.56 29.23
N ILE A 74 18.45 -14.58 27.90
CA ILE A 74 17.38 -15.01 26.98
C ILE A 74 17.38 -16.54 26.94
N THR A 75 16.54 -17.16 27.76
CA THR A 75 16.24 -18.59 27.64
C THR A 75 15.28 -18.81 26.48
N VAL A 76 15.81 -19.05 25.28
CA VAL A 76 14.99 -19.46 24.13
C VAL A 76 14.61 -20.94 24.32
N THR A 77 13.51 -21.20 25.02
CA THR A 77 12.89 -22.51 24.98
C THR A 77 12.23 -22.68 23.62
N SER A 78 12.75 -23.58 22.79
CA SER A 78 12.04 -24.02 21.58
C SER A 78 10.73 -24.66 22.02
N SER A 79 9.63 -23.91 21.93
CA SER A 79 8.29 -24.49 21.97
C SER A 79 8.02 -25.13 20.62
N GLU A 80 8.79 -26.17 20.26
CA GLU A 80 8.30 -27.11 19.27
C GLU A 80 6.93 -27.57 19.77
N PRO A 81 5.84 -27.29 19.04
CA PRO A 81 4.52 -27.65 19.50
C PRO A 81 4.52 -29.16 19.70
N LYS A 82 4.21 -29.59 20.94
CA LYS A 82 4.28 -30.97 21.42
C LYS A 82 3.55 -31.96 20.50
N ASN A 83 2.60 -31.45 19.70
CA ASN A 83 1.97 -32.15 18.61
C ASN A 83 2.23 -31.42 17.28
N ARG A 84 2.82 -32.14 16.33
CA ARG A 84 2.75 -31.80 14.91
C ARG A 84 1.29 -31.54 14.57
N TRP A 85 0.93 -30.31 14.21
CA TRP A 85 -0.46 -29.92 13.92
C TRP A 85 -0.93 -30.44 12.56
N THR A 86 -0.40 -31.58 12.11
CA THR A 86 -0.99 -32.34 11.03
C THR A 86 -2.28 -32.94 11.57
N PRO A 87 -3.46 -32.54 11.08
CA PRO A 87 -4.71 -33.07 11.56
C PRO A 87 -4.70 -34.60 11.40
N THR A 88 -4.96 -35.33 12.48
CA THR A 88 -5.12 -36.80 12.45
C THR A 88 -6.34 -37.21 11.64
N LYS A 89 -7.30 -36.29 11.51
CA LYS A 89 -8.45 -36.43 10.62
C LYS A 89 -8.01 -36.13 9.19
N GLU A 90 -8.43 -36.99 8.26
CA GLU A 90 -8.23 -36.77 6.84
C GLU A 90 -8.63 -35.35 6.45
N LEU A 91 -7.75 -34.68 5.69
CA LEU A 91 -8.04 -33.36 5.15
C LEU A 91 -9.32 -33.45 4.33
N ARG A 92 -10.16 -32.42 4.46
CA ARG A 92 -11.41 -32.31 3.70
C ARG A 92 -11.11 -32.49 2.22
N THR A 93 -11.84 -33.40 1.59
CA THR A 93 -11.74 -33.59 0.14
C THR A 93 -12.12 -32.28 -0.56
N LYS A 94 -11.48 -31.98 -1.70
CA LYS A 94 -11.74 -30.80 -2.54
C LYS A 94 -13.25 -30.54 -2.75
N ASN A 95 -14.03 -31.62 -2.82
CA ASN A 95 -15.48 -31.60 -3.00
C ASN A 95 -16.23 -31.01 -1.79
N THR A 96 -15.79 -31.29 -0.57
CA THR A 96 -16.43 -30.74 0.64
C THR A 96 -16.09 -29.27 0.86
N GLU A 97 -14.89 -28.82 0.49
CA GLU A 97 -14.55 -27.40 0.48
C GLU A 97 -15.38 -26.62 -0.54
N TRP A 98 -15.61 -27.19 -1.72
CA TRP A 98 -16.39 -26.55 -2.77
C TRP A 98 -17.82 -26.28 -2.32
N ILE A 99 -18.49 -27.25 -1.68
CA ILE A 99 -19.86 -27.08 -1.16
C ILE A 99 -19.92 -25.94 -0.12
N LEU A 100 -18.95 -25.90 0.79
CA LEU A 100 -18.91 -24.85 1.81
C LEU A 100 -18.67 -23.47 1.18
N ARG A 101 -17.85 -23.36 0.13
CA ARG A 101 -17.67 -22.09 -0.60
C ARG A 101 -18.94 -21.66 -1.32
N ALA A 102 -19.58 -22.56 -2.05
CA ALA A 102 -20.84 -22.26 -2.73
C ALA A 102 -21.94 -21.81 -1.74
N ARG A 103 -21.93 -22.32 -0.50
CA ARG A 103 -22.80 -21.83 0.58
C ARG A 103 -22.40 -20.46 1.12
N CYS A 104 -21.09 -20.14 1.22
CA CYS A 104 -20.64 -18.75 1.49
C CYS A 104 -21.16 -17.80 0.40
N ASP A 105 -21.05 -18.20 -0.86
CA ASP A 105 -21.47 -17.38 -2.00
C ASP A 105 -22.98 -17.13 -1.95
N LYS A 106 -23.78 -18.12 -1.55
CA LYS A 106 -25.21 -17.94 -1.27
C LYS A 106 -25.46 -16.87 -0.20
N ASP A 107 -24.77 -16.96 0.95
CA ASP A 107 -24.92 -16.00 2.04
C ASP A 107 -24.45 -14.58 1.65
N PHE A 108 -23.48 -14.48 0.73
CA PHE A 108 -23.03 -13.21 0.16
C PHE A 108 -24.05 -12.62 -0.82
N VAL A 109 -24.57 -13.43 -1.74
CA VAL A 109 -25.57 -12.99 -2.74
C VAL A 109 -26.85 -12.50 -2.05
N LEU A 110 -27.21 -13.09 -0.91
CA LEU A 110 -28.32 -12.59 -0.08
C LEU A 110 -28.13 -11.14 0.43
N LYS A 111 -26.92 -10.58 0.35
CA LYS A 111 -26.63 -9.19 0.75
C LYS A 111 -26.59 -8.21 -0.43
N LEU A 112 -26.75 -8.68 -1.68
CA LEU A 112 -26.72 -7.87 -2.89
C LEU A 112 -28.10 -7.27 -3.24
N ASN A 113 -28.10 -6.33 -4.19
CA ASN A 113 -29.32 -5.74 -4.78
C ASN A 113 -30.22 -6.80 -5.45
N GLU A 114 -31.54 -6.59 -5.42
CA GLU A 114 -32.58 -7.56 -5.80
C GLU A 114 -32.39 -8.18 -7.19
N GLU A 115 -32.10 -7.37 -8.21
CA GLU A 115 -31.97 -7.86 -9.60
C GLU A 115 -30.81 -8.84 -9.81
N ARG A 116 -29.66 -8.59 -9.16
CA ARG A 116 -28.49 -9.47 -9.26
C ARG A 116 -28.61 -10.68 -8.35
N ARG A 117 -29.36 -10.52 -7.26
CA ARG A 117 -29.58 -11.57 -6.26
C ARG A 117 -30.30 -12.75 -6.86
N ASP A 118 -31.41 -12.54 -7.55
CA ASP A 118 -32.27 -13.63 -8.01
C ASP A 118 -31.57 -14.53 -9.05
N ILE A 119 -30.84 -13.92 -9.99
CA ILE A 119 -30.10 -14.65 -11.02
C ILE A 119 -28.98 -15.50 -10.40
N LEU A 120 -28.17 -14.90 -9.52
CA LEU A 120 -27.03 -15.59 -8.90
C LEU A 120 -27.48 -16.63 -7.88
N LEU A 121 -28.55 -16.37 -7.14
CA LEU A 121 -29.08 -17.29 -6.14
C LEU A 121 -29.59 -18.58 -6.80
N LEU A 122 -30.31 -18.47 -7.92
CA LEU A 122 -30.77 -19.61 -8.71
C LEU A 122 -29.60 -20.48 -9.17
N GLN A 123 -28.58 -19.86 -9.75
CA GLN A 123 -27.39 -20.57 -10.25
C GLN A 123 -26.63 -21.28 -9.11
N ILE A 124 -26.49 -20.63 -7.96
CA ILE A 124 -25.81 -21.22 -6.80
C ILE A 124 -26.61 -22.38 -6.23
N LEU A 125 -27.92 -22.23 -6.05
CA LEU A 125 -28.78 -23.30 -5.54
C LEU A 125 -28.77 -24.53 -6.45
N GLU A 126 -28.91 -24.32 -7.75
CA GLU A 126 -28.85 -25.40 -8.74
C GLU A 126 -27.49 -26.12 -8.71
N SER A 127 -26.39 -25.37 -8.57
CA SER A 127 -25.05 -25.95 -8.47
C SER A 127 -24.83 -26.74 -7.17
N LEU A 128 -25.44 -26.30 -6.07
CA LEU A 128 -25.33 -26.95 -4.76
C LEU A 128 -26.10 -28.27 -4.73
N GLU A 129 -27.31 -28.26 -5.29
CA GLU A 129 -28.20 -29.42 -5.35
C GLU A 129 -27.66 -30.52 -6.28
N LYS A 130 -27.06 -30.13 -7.41
CA LYS A 130 -26.44 -31.08 -8.37
C LYS A 130 -25.13 -31.68 -7.87
N HIS A 131 -24.52 -31.14 -6.83
CA HIS A 131 -23.18 -31.57 -6.43
C HIS A 131 -23.20 -32.95 -5.74
N PRO A 132 -22.34 -33.91 -6.16
CA PRO A 132 -22.40 -35.30 -5.68
C PRO A 132 -22.13 -35.45 -4.19
N ALA A 133 -21.43 -34.51 -3.55
CA ALA A 133 -21.23 -34.54 -2.11
C ALA A 133 -22.40 -33.96 -1.31
N MET A 134 -23.35 -33.27 -1.96
CA MET A 134 -24.61 -32.86 -1.32
C MET A 134 -25.63 -33.99 -1.32
N GLN A 135 -25.62 -34.83 -2.34
CA GLN A 135 -26.40 -36.08 -2.36
C GLN A 135 -25.94 -37.10 -1.32
N ARG A 136 -24.71 -36.98 -0.81
CA ARG A 136 -24.12 -37.91 0.17
C ARG A 136 -24.32 -37.49 1.63
N ILE A 137 -24.77 -36.27 1.87
CA ILE A 137 -24.84 -35.68 3.22
C ILE A 137 -26.25 -35.13 3.42
N ASP A 138 -26.90 -35.54 4.51
CA ASP A 138 -28.22 -35.00 4.85
C ASP A 138 -28.16 -33.50 5.12
N ASN A 139 -29.25 -32.79 4.81
CA ASN A 139 -29.34 -31.34 5.00
C ASN A 139 -29.06 -30.91 6.45
N GLU A 140 -29.48 -31.72 7.43
CA GLU A 140 -29.24 -31.49 8.85
C GLU A 140 -27.75 -31.61 9.20
N ALA A 141 -27.12 -32.72 8.81
CA ALA A 141 -25.69 -32.94 8.99
C ALA A 141 -24.87 -31.84 8.30
N PHE A 142 -25.29 -31.41 7.12
CA PHE A 142 -24.65 -30.31 6.41
C PHE A 142 -24.82 -28.96 7.13
N SER A 143 -25.98 -28.68 7.74
CA SER A 143 -26.20 -27.48 8.53
C SER A 143 -25.30 -27.43 9.78
N ILE A 144 -25.12 -28.57 10.44
CA ILE A 144 -24.21 -28.73 11.58
C ILE A 144 -22.77 -28.47 11.11
N ILE A 145 -22.36 -29.11 10.01
CA ILE A 145 -21.03 -28.91 9.41
C ILE A 145 -20.81 -27.43 9.06
N TRP A 146 -21.83 -26.74 8.54
CA TRP A 146 -21.76 -25.32 8.21
C TRP A 146 -21.53 -24.42 9.43
N GLN A 147 -22.26 -24.67 10.53
CA GLN A 147 -22.12 -23.90 11.77
C GLN A 147 -20.69 -23.96 12.32
N TYR A 148 -20.06 -25.14 12.29
CA TYR A 148 -18.71 -25.34 12.84
C TYR A 148 -17.58 -24.99 11.86
N PHE A 149 -17.81 -25.09 10.56
CA PHE A 149 -16.77 -24.97 9.54
C PHE A 149 -17.09 -23.93 8.48
N ARG A 150 -17.56 -22.76 8.92
CA ARG A 150 -17.67 -21.59 8.04
C ARG A 150 -16.29 -21.29 7.43
N PRO A 151 -16.10 -21.41 6.10
CA PRO A 151 -14.85 -20.99 5.49
C PRO A 151 -14.64 -19.52 5.78
N PHE A 152 -13.45 -19.16 6.27
CA PHE A 152 -13.07 -17.76 6.38
C PHE A 152 -13.14 -17.13 4.98
N GLU A 153 -13.84 -16.00 4.86
CA GLU A 153 -13.76 -15.16 3.67
C GLU A 153 -12.28 -14.82 3.46
N ARG A 154 -11.65 -15.47 2.48
CA ARG A 154 -10.38 -14.99 1.96
C ARG A 154 -10.72 -13.76 1.14
N LYS A 155 -10.54 -12.57 1.72
CA LYS A 155 -10.39 -11.35 0.92
C LYS A 155 -9.16 -11.56 0.04
N GLU A 156 -9.36 -11.96 -1.22
CA GLU A 156 -8.28 -12.04 -2.22
C GLU A 156 -7.58 -10.69 -2.39
N GLN A 157 -8.27 -9.60 -2.03
CA GLN A 157 -7.66 -8.31 -1.77
C GLN A 157 -6.99 -8.31 -0.39
N GLN A 158 -5.79 -8.89 -0.34
CA GLN A 158 -4.82 -8.47 0.66
C GLN A 158 -4.60 -6.97 0.42
N TYR A 159 -4.81 -6.12 1.43
CA TYR A 159 -4.34 -4.73 1.34
C TYR A 159 -2.83 -4.81 1.15
N ILE A 160 -2.36 -4.58 -0.08
CA ILE A 160 -0.94 -4.40 -0.37
C ILE A 160 -0.61 -3.03 0.21
N VAL A 161 -0.34 -3.00 1.52
CA VAL A 161 0.18 -1.80 2.17
C VAL A 161 1.54 -1.55 1.54
N LYS A 162 1.72 -0.36 0.95
CA LYS A 162 3.03 -0.03 0.38
C LYS A 162 4.01 -0.05 1.54
N ARG A 163 5.19 -0.65 1.32
CA ARG A 163 6.22 -0.71 2.35
C ARG A 163 6.56 0.67 2.94
N LYS A 164 6.42 1.72 2.13
CA LYS A 164 6.56 3.12 2.55
C LYS A 164 5.59 3.48 3.68
N ASP A 165 4.31 3.13 3.54
CA ASP A 165 3.27 3.45 4.51
C ASP A 165 3.50 2.68 5.84
N ILE A 166 4.07 1.46 5.77
CA ILE A 166 4.49 0.69 6.95
C ILE A 166 5.70 1.34 7.64
N ASP A 167 6.69 1.77 6.85
CA ASP A 167 7.88 2.44 7.37
C ASP A 167 7.50 3.80 7.99
N GLU A 168 6.60 4.56 7.37
CA GLU A 168 6.05 5.81 7.91
C GLU A 168 5.26 5.59 9.20
N LEU A 169 4.42 4.56 9.27
CA LEU A 169 3.70 4.19 10.48
C LEU A 169 4.66 3.76 11.59
N ARG A 170 5.69 2.96 11.27
CA ARG A 170 6.73 2.54 12.21
C ARG A 170 7.49 3.73 12.76
N ASP A 171 7.88 4.66 11.88
CA ASP A 171 8.61 5.86 12.27
C ASP A 171 7.70 6.79 13.11
N ALA A 172 6.41 6.92 12.78
CA ALA A 172 5.45 7.66 13.60
C ALA A 172 5.25 7.04 15.00
N MET A 173 5.11 5.71 15.09
CA MET A 173 4.96 5.00 16.37
C MET A 173 6.22 5.08 17.25
N LEU A 174 7.40 5.14 16.63
CA LEU A 174 8.68 5.28 17.31
C LEU A 174 9.05 6.76 17.57
N GLY A 175 8.20 7.72 17.20
CA GLY A 175 8.44 9.15 17.38
C GLY A 175 9.47 9.75 16.41
N PHE A 176 9.85 9.03 15.36
CA PHE A 176 10.73 9.49 14.27
C PHE A 176 9.97 10.18 13.13
N SER A 177 8.72 10.62 13.35
CA SER A 177 7.96 11.32 12.31
C SER A 177 8.77 12.51 11.80
N LYS A 178 9.17 12.47 10.52
CA LYS A 178 9.72 13.65 9.85
C LYS A 178 8.66 14.73 9.98
N GLU A 179 9.01 15.87 10.58
CA GLU A 179 8.22 17.09 10.45
C GLU A 179 7.90 17.25 8.96
N SER A 180 6.62 17.16 8.61
CA SER A 180 6.19 17.38 7.24
C SER A 180 6.60 18.81 6.92
N LYS A 181 7.65 18.99 6.10
CA LYS A 181 7.96 20.29 5.54
C LYS A 181 6.67 20.77 4.87
N MET A 182 6.10 21.85 5.36
CA MET A 182 4.93 22.47 4.75
C MET A 182 5.24 22.63 3.26
N PRO A 183 4.37 22.12 2.37
CA PRO A 183 4.62 22.20 0.94
C PRO A 183 4.81 23.67 0.53
N THR A 184 5.81 23.92 -0.29
CA THR A 184 6.10 25.27 -0.78
C THR A 184 4.97 25.71 -1.72
N PHE A 185 4.78 27.01 -1.93
CA PHE A 185 3.74 27.52 -2.83
C PHE A 185 3.84 26.94 -4.25
N GLU A 186 5.06 26.69 -4.73
CA GLU A 186 5.33 26.02 -6.01
C GLU A 186 4.85 24.55 -6.02
N ASP A 187 4.98 23.84 -4.91
CA ASP A 187 4.54 22.45 -4.78
C ASP A 187 3.00 22.38 -4.83
N LEU A 188 2.33 23.32 -4.17
CA LEU A 188 0.86 23.47 -4.22
C LEU A 188 0.36 23.77 -5.63
N LYS A 189 1.07 24.64 -6.37
CA LYS A 189 0.75 24.96 -7.77
C LYS A 189 0.85 23.71 -8.65
N ARG A 190 1.95 22.95 -8.52
CA ARG A 190 2.15 21.69 -9.27
C ARG A 190 1.11 20.63 -8.93
N MET A 191 0.72 20.52 -7.66
CA MET A 191 -0.33 19.58 -7.25
C MET A 191 -1.68 19.94 -7.87
N ARG A 192 -2.02 21.23 -7.93
CA ARG A 192 -3.24 21.72 -8.59
C ARG A 192 -3.21 21.43 -10.10
N GLU A 193 -2.08 21.65 -10.76
CA GLU A 193 -1.91 21.34 -12.19
C GLU A 193 -2.08 19.84 -12.46
N GLN A 194 -1.47 18.97 -11.64
CA GLN A 194 -1.62 17.51 -11.76
C GLN A 194 -3.06 17.02 -11.51
N GLN A 195 -3.78 17.66 -10.59
CA GLN A 195 -5.20 17.36 -10.36
C GLN A 195 -6.05 17.74 -11.58
N LEU A 196 -5.81 18.91 -12.17
CA LEU A 196 -6.52 19.35 -13.38
C LEU A 196 -6.19 18.45 -14.59
N GLU A 197 -4.94 18.03 -14.75
CA GLU A 197 -4.55 17.07 -15.79
C GLU A 197 -5.23 15.70 -15.59
N ALA A 198 -5.26 15.19 -14.36
CA ALA A 198 -5.94 13.93 -14.06
C ALA A 198 -7.46 14.01 -14.29
N GLU A 199 -8.09 15.12 -13.88
CA GLU A 199 -9.51 15.39 -14.13
C GLU A 199 -9.81 15.48 -15.64
N SER A 200 -8.93 16.15 -16.41
CA SER A 200 -9.06 16.24 -17.86
C SER A 200 -8.97 14.88 -18.55
N HIS A 201 -8.02 14.03 -18.13
CA HIS A 201 -7.89 12.67 -18.64
C HIS A 201 -9.08 11.77 -18.28
N THR A 202 -9.71 11.98 -17.12
CA THR A 202 -10.96 11.29 -16.79
C THR A 202 -12.15 11.77 -17.60
N GLN A 203 -12.21 13.06 -17.97
CA GLN A 203 -13.28 13.60 -18.81
C GLN A 203 -13.20 13.11 -20.27
N THR A 204 -11.99 13.03 -20.86
CA THR A 204 -11.85 12.59 -22.27
C THR A 204 -12.18 11.10 -22.46
N SER A 205 -12.07 10.28 -21.40
CA SER A 205 -12.35 8.84 -21.48
C SER A 205 -13.80 8.46 -21.15
N LEU A 206 -14.63 9.42 -20.75
CA LEU A 206 -15.97 9.21 -20.17
C LEU A 206 -17.08 9.86 -21.03
N GLU A 207 -16.87 10.01 -22.33
CA GLU A 207 -17.91 10.48 -23.28
C GLU A 207 -18.85 9.34 -23.74
N GLY A 208 -18.59 8.10 -23.35
CA GLY A 208 -19.45 6.94 -23.65
C GLY A 208 -20.12 6.38 -22.39
N SER A 209 -21.40 6.71 -22.19
CA SER A 209 -22.31 6.11 -21.19
C SER A 209 -22.06 6.45 -19.71
N LEU A 210 -22.47 7.64 -19.29
CA LEU A 210 -22.57 8.01 -17.86
C LEU A 210 -23.76 7.30 -17.20
N ASN A 211 -23.49 6.61 -16.09
CA ASN A 211 -24.53 6.04 -15.22
C ASN A 211 -25.32 7.16 -14.52
N GLU A 212 -26.59 6.92 -14.14
CA GLU A 212 -27.43 7.93 -13.45
C GLU A 212 -26.77 8.47 -12.16
N ASP A 213 -26.05 7.63 -11.42
CA ASP A 213 -25.29 8.02 -10.24
C ASP A 213 -24.16 9.03 -10.54
N GLU A 214 -23.55 8.95 -11.72
CA GLU A 214 -22.50 9.89 -12.14
C GLU A 214 -23.09 11.23 -12.56
N LYS A 215 -24.27 11.24 -13.17
CA LYS A 215 -25.02 12.46 -13.47
C LYS A 215 -25.45 13.17 -12.18
N GLU A 216 -25.90 12.42 -11.16
CA GLU A 216 -26.18 13.00 -9.85
C GLU A 216 -24.94 13.60 -9.20
N ARG A 217 -23.80 12.89 -9.27
CA ARG A 217 -22.53 13.38 -8.73
C ARG A 217 -22.10 14.67 -9.41
N LEU A 218 -22.24 14.78 -10.72
CA LEU A 218 -21.94 16.00 -11.48
C LEU A 218 -22.84 17.16 -11.07
N LYS A 219 -24.16 16.94 -10.92
CA LYS A 219 -25.09 17.95 -10.41
C LYS A 219 -24.72 18.44 -9.00
N ARG A 220 -24.24 17.55 -8.12
CA ARG A 220 -23.76 17.94 -6.78
C ARG A 220 -22.50 18.79 -6.86
N LEU A 221 -21.55 18.44 -7.73
CA LEU A 221 -20.32 19.20 -7.94
C LEU A 221 -20.61 20.60 -8.51
N GLU A 222 -21.56 20.71 -9.43
CA GLU A 222 -22.01 21.99 -9.99
C GLU A 222 -22.63 22.89 -8.91
N LYS A 223 -23.53 22.33 -8.09
CA LYS A 223 -24.07 23.05 -6.92
C LYS A 223 -22.98 23.50 -5.94
N ILE A 224 -21.95 22.69 -5.70
CA ILE A 224 -20.83 23.07 -4.84
C ILE A 224 -20.01 24.21 -5.46
N LYS A 225 -19.80 24.20 -6.78
CA LYS A 225 -19.13 25.31 -7.49
C LYS A 225 -19.92 26.60 -7.35
N GLU A 226 -21.23 26.57 -7.55
CA GLU A 226 -22.10 27.73 -7.35
C GLU A 226 -22.04 28.27 -5.92
N LEU A 227 -22.03 27.39 -4.92
CA LEU A 227 -21.90 27.78 -3.52
C LEU A 227 -20.54 28.42 -3.23
N LYS A 228 -19.45 27.89 -3.80
CA LYS A 228 -18.12 28.50 -3.66
C LYS A 228 -18.07 29.90 -4.26
N VAL A 229 -18.62 30.10 -5.46
CA VAL A 229 -18.70 31.43 -6.08
C VAL A 229 -19.50 32.40 -5.22
N LYS A 230 -20.61 31.96 -4.64
CA LYS A 230 -21.41 32.78 -3.72
C LYS A 230 -20.65 33.13 -2.45
N GLU A 231 -19.93 32.17 -1.87
CA GLU A 231 -19.12 32.39 -0.67
C GLU A 231 -17.93 33.31 -0.98
N ASP A 232 -17.28 33.18 -2.14
CA ASP A 232 -16.19 34.05 -2.58
C ASP A 232 -16.67 35.50 -2.74
N VAL A 233 -17.87 35.73 -3.29
CA VAL A 233 -18.49 37.05 -3.40
C VAL A 233 -18.84 37.60 -2.01
N ARG A 234 -19.35 36.77 -1.11
CA ARG A 234 -19.64 37.19 0.26
C ARG A 234 -18.35 37.57 1.00
N LEU A 235 -17.30 36.75 0.87
CA LEU A 235 -16.00 36.98 1.49
C LEU A 235 -15.33 38.23 0.91
N SER A 236 -15.42 38.47 -0.40
CA SER A 236 -14.88 39.70 -0.99
C SER A 236 -15.61 40.95 -0.46
N GLN A 237 -16.94 40.88 -0.31
CA GLN A 237 -17.72 41.96 0.33
C GLN A 237 -17.38 42.16 1.81
N GLU A 238 -17.12 41.08 2.56
CA GLU A 238 -16.66 41.16 3.96
C GLU A 238 -15.25 41.74 4.06
N LEU A 239 -14.34 41.38 3.15
CA LEU A 239 -12.99 41.93 3.08
C LEU A 239 -12.99 43.41 2.68
N GLU A 240 -13.87 43.83 1.77
CA GLU A 240 -14.07 45.24 1.40
C GLU A 240 -14.58 46.05 2.60
N LYS A 241 -15.55 45.52 3.37
CA LYS A 241 -16.03 46.14 4.61
C LYS A 241 -14.95 46.26 5.69
N LEU A 242 -14.01 45.33 5.74
CA LEU A 242 -12.89 45.34 6.67
C LEU A 242 -11.71 46.19 6.18
N GLY A 243 -11.79 46.78 4.99
CA GLY A 243 -10.74 47.63 4.42
C GLY A 243 -9.44 46.87 4.09
N LEU A 244 -9.53 45.56 3.87
CA LEU A 244 -8.39 44.65 3.64
C LEU A 244 -8.23 44.25 2.17
N MET A 245 -8.91 44.92 1.24
CA MET A 245 -8.68 44.72 -0.19
C MET A 245 -7.53 45.61 -0.67
N ASP A 246 -6.42 44.98 -1.05
CA ASP A 246 -5.35 45.65 -1.80
C ASP A 246 -5.94 46.23 -3.10
N GLU A 247 -5.81 47.53 -3.31
CA GLU A 247 -6.29 48.29 -4.49
C GLU A 247 -5.74 47.73 -5.83
N ASP A 248 -4.69 46.91 -5.77
CA ASP A 248 -3.95 46.40 -6.94
C ASP A 248 -4.70 45.32 -7.75
N LYS A 249 -5.82 44.75 -7.27
CA LYS A 249 -6.59 43.74 -8.03
C LYS A 249 -7.67 44.33 -8.96
N LYS A 250 -8.13 45.57 -8.73
CA LYS A 250 -9.16 46.19 -9.59
C LYS A 250 -8.64 46.48 -11.01
N SER A 251 -7.33 46.63 -11.19
CA SER A 251 -6.72 46.86 -12.51
C SER A 251 -6.67 45.61 -13.38
N ASP A 252 -6.52 44.42 -12.81
CA ASP A 252 -6.25 43.20 -13.58
C ASP A 252 -7.52 42.62 -14.25
N GLU A 253 -8.68 42.74 -13.61
CA GLU A 253 -9.97 42.36 -14.23
C GLU A 253 -10.36 43.30 -15.39
N ALA A 254 -10.10 44.61 -15.25
CA ALA A 254 -10.38 45.58 -16.31
C ALA A 254 -9.51 45.40 -17.56
N ILE A 255 -8.29 44.85 -17.40
CA ILE A 255 -7.36 44.59 -18.51
C ILE A 255 -7.80 43.34 -19.31
N ASN A 256 -8.29 42.31 -18.65
CA ASN A 256 -8.74 41.08 -19.31
C ASN A 256 -10.04 41.27 -20.12
N ASP A 257 -11.01 42.00 -19.58
CA ASP A 257 -12.27 42.30 -20.30
C ASP A 257 -12.04 43.11 -21.59
N ASN A 258 -11.04 43.99 -21.58
CA ASN A 258 -10.68 44.80 -22.75
C ASN A 258 -9.90 43.98 -23.80
N ALA A 259 -9.13 42.98 -23.36
CA ALA A 259 -8.43 42.05 -24.25
C ALA A 259 -9.40 41.09 -24.96
N GLU A 260 -10.45 40.61 -24.29
CA GLU A 260 -11.48 39.77 -24.90
C GLU A 260 -12.36 40.54 -25.88
N LYS A 261 -12.75 41.79 -25.57
CA LYS A 261 -13.48 42.67 -26.50
C LYS A 261 -12.68 42.95 -27.79
N ARG A 262 -11.37 43.19 -27.68
CA ARG A 262 -10.50 43.39 -28.85
C ARG A 262 -10.36 42.14 -29.73
N ARG A 263 -10.38 40.94 -29.14
CA ARG A 263 -10.35 39.68 -29.88
C ARG A 263 -11.65 39.42 -30.64
N LEU A 264 -12.79 39.82 -30.09
CA LEU A 264 -14.10 39.70 -30.75
C LEU A 264 -14.30 40.73 -31.88
N GLU A 265 -13.71 41.92 -31.79
CA GLU A 265 -13.74 42.91 -32.87
C GLU A 265 -12.81 42.54 -34.05
N GLN A 266 -11.69 41.85 -33.79
CA GLN A 266 -10.79 41.36 -34.85
C GLN A 266 -11.32 40.11 -35.59
N ALA A 267 -12.40 39.49 -35.09
CA ALA A 267 -13.02 38.31 -35.66
C ALA A 267 -14.27 38.60 -36.52
N LYS A 268 -14.57 39.88 -36.78
CA LYS A 268 -15.59 40.33 -37.75
C LYS A 268 -14.94 40.96 -38.97
#